data_AF-A0A966FLP5-F1
#
_entry.id   AF-A0A966FLP5-F1
#
_cell.length_a   1.000
_cell.length_b   1.000
_cell.length_c   1.000
_cell.angle_alpha   90.00
_cell.angle_beta   90.00
_cell.angle_gamma   90.00
#
_symmetry.space_group_name_H-M   'P 1'
#
loop_
_entity.id
_entity.type
_entity.pdbx_description
1 polymer ?
#
loop_
_entity_poly.entity_id
_entity_poly.type
_entity_poly.pdbx_seq_one_letter_code
_entity_poly.pdbx_strand_id
1 'polypeptide(L)' 'IHSMVAVATYNDHRMAMAFAPLALKTSLIIEDSAVVSKSYPTFWDDLKAIGFKIAQ' A
#
# COMPACT_ATOMS: atom_id res chain seq x y z
N ILE A 1 -13.61 -14.26 -10.96
CA ILE A 1 -13.52 -12.78 -11.03
C ILE A 1 -12.74 -12.34 -9.80
N HIS A 2 -11.43 -12.07 -9.92
CA HIS A 2 -10.71 -11.42 -8.83
C HIS A 2 -10.76 -9.92 -9.07
N SER A 3 -11.74 -9.30 -8.42
CA SER A 3 -11.89 -7.86 -8.40
C SER A 3 -10.67 -7.25 -7.71
N MET A 4 -9.94 -6.38 -8.39
CA MET A 4 -8.91 -5.57 -7.75
C MET A 4 -9.54 -4.79 -6.60
N VAL A 5 -8.99 -4.89 -5.39
CA VAL A 5 -9.53 -4.24 -4.21
C VAL A 5 -8.87 -2.87 -4.08
N ALA A 6 -9.64 -1.80 -4.27
CA ALA A 6 -9.19 -0.44 -3.99
C ALA A 6 -9.44 -0.08 -2.52
N VAL A 7 -8.44 0.49 -1.86
CA VAL A 7 -8.50 0.96 -0.47
C VAL A 7 -8.26 2.46 -0.47
N ALA A 8 -9.32 3.20 -0.14
CA ALA A 8 -9.25 4.62 0.15
C ALA A 8 -8.54 4.82 1.51
N THR A 9 -7.49 5.64 1.53
CA THR A 9 -6.69 5.91 2.74
C THR A 9 -7.26 7.05 3.58
N TYR A 10 -8.21 7.84 3.05
CA TYR A 10 -8.84 8.98 3.72
C TYR A 10 -7.83 9.93 4.39
N ASN A 11 -6.67 10.15 3.76
CA ASN A 11 -5.54 10.91 4.30
C ASN A 11 -4.88 10.34 5.59
N ASP A 12 -5.17 9.10 5.98
CA ASP A 12 -4.55 8.43 7.13
C ASP A 12 -3.47 7.44 6.67
N HIS A 13 -2.22 7.75 7.02
CA HIS A 13 -1.05 6.91 6.75
C HIS A 13 -1.17 5.52 7.39
N ARG A 14 -1.86 5.38 8.53
CA ARG A 14 -2.03 4.10 9.22
C ARG A 14 -2.93 3.16 8.44
N MET A 15 -3.94 3.68 7.76
CA MET A 15 -4.82 2.88 6.90
C MET A 15 -4.00 2.26 5.76
N ALA A 16 -3.22 3.06 5.04
CA ALA A 16 -2.36 2.57 3.97
C ALA A 16 -1.38 1.48 4.46
N MET A 17 -0.73 1.69 5.61
CA MET A 17 0.23 0.72 6.16
C MET A 17 -0.42 -0.56 6.65
N ALA A 18 -1.62 -0.48 7.26
CA ALA A 18 -2.34 -1.65 7.76
C ALA A 18 -2.82 -2.58 6.64
N PHE A 19 -3.17 -2.03 5.48
CA PHE A 19 -3.61 -2.80 4.33
C PHE A 19 -2.46 -3.27 3.41
N ALA A 20 -1.26 -2.71 3.52
CA ALA A 20 -0.12 -3.12 2.69
C ALA A 20 0.20 -4.64 2.75
N PRO A 21 0.16 -5.33 3.92
CA PRO A 21 0.37 -6.78 3.97
C PRO A 21 -0.71 -7.60 3.25
N LEU A 22 -1.92 -7.05 3.06
CA LEU A 22 -2.99 -7.71 2.32
C LEU A 22 -2.61 -7.92 0.83
N ALA A 23 -1.71 -7.09 0.31
CA ALA A 23 -1.16 -7.22 -1.04
C ALA A 23 -0.40 -8.54 -1.28
N LEU A 24 -0.04 -9.29 -0.21
CA LEU A 24 0.53 -10.64 -0.33
C LEU A 24 -0.48 -11.69 -0.77
N LYS A 25 -1.77 -11.49 -0.47
CA LYS A 25 -2.84 -12.46 -0.75
C LYS A 25 -3.73 -12.06 -1.92
N THR A 26 -3.81 -10.76 -2.24
CA THR A 26 -4.66 -10.25 -3.31
C THR A 26 -4.03 -9.04 -3.98
N SER A 27 -4.40 -8.76 -5.23
CA SER A 27 -4.06 -7.50 -5.89
C SER A 27 -4.83 -6.36 -5.23
N LEU A 28 -4.09 -5.42 -4.66
CA LEU A 28 -4.60 -4.28 -3.91
C LEU A 28 -4.17 -2.97 -4.58
N ILE A 29 -5.06 -2.00 -4.63
CA ILE A 29 -4.77 -0.62 -5.02
C ILE A 29 -4.94 0.24 -3.77
N ILE A 30 -3.88 0.94 -3.35
CA ILE A 30 -3.95 1.88 -2.23
C ILE A 30 -4.06 3.28 -2.83
N GLU A 31 -5.21 3.91 -2.64
CA GLU A 31 -5.45 5.26 -3.13
C GLU A 31 -4.71 6.28 -2.25
N ASP A 32 -4.04 7.24 -2.88
CA ASP A 32 -3.27 8.29 -2.20
C ASP A 32 -2.11 7.73 -1.35
N SER A 33 -1.36 6.77 -1.89
CA SER A 33 -0.21 6.13 -1.24
C SER A 33 0.90 7.10 -0.79
N ALA A 34 0.89 8.34 -1.29
CA ALA A 34 1.77 9.43 -0.90
C ALA A 34 1.56 9.89 0.55
N VAL A 35 0.39 9.64 1.16
CA VAL A 35 0.14 10.06 2.55
C VAL A 35 1.03 9.34 3.57
N VAL A 36 1.50 8.13 3.22
CA VAL A 36 2.46 7.38 4.03
C VAL A 36 3.81 8.10 4.11
N SER A 37 4.21 8.77 3.02
CA SER A 37 5.52 9.42 2.94
C SER A 37 5.72 10.58 3.91
N LYS A 38 4.64 11.12 4.50
CA LYS A 38 4.71 12.13 5.57
C LYS A 38 5.30 11.58 6.87
N SER A 39 5.04 10.30 7.18
CA SER A 39 5.47 9.66 8.43
C SER A 39 6.56 8.63 8.18
N TYR A 40 6.52 7.94 7.04
CA TYR A 40 7.46 6.89 6.68
C TYR A 40 7.78 6.92 5.17
N PRO A 41 8.69 7.81 4.74
CA PRO A 41 9.01 8.03 3.32
C PRO A 41 9.54 6.79 2.59
N THR A 42 10.27 5.91 3.29
CA THR A 42 10.88 4.70 2.69
C THR A 42 9.98 3.46 2.78
N PHE A 43 8.75 3.57 3.29
CA PHE A 43 7.86 2.42 3.52
C PHE A 43 7.69 1.52 2.28
N TRP A 44 7.44 2.13 1.12
CA TRP A 44 7.24 1.40 -0.13
C TRP A 44 8.54 0.78 -0.67
N ASP A 45 9.68 1.42 -0.44
CA ASP A 45 10.98 0.89 -0.85
C ASP A 45 11.39 -0.29 0.02
N ASP A 46 11.11 -0.23 1.33
CA ASP A 46 11.30 -1.33 2.26
C ASP A 46 10.44 -2.54 1.85
N LEU A 47 9.17 -2.31 1.48
CA LEU A 47 8.30 -3.36 0.94
C LEU A 47 8.86 -3.98 -0.35
N LYS A 48 9.36 -3.16 -1.29
CA LYS A 48 10.03 -3.67 -2.50
C LYS A 48 11.25 -4.51 -2.16
N ALA A 49 12.06 -4.08 -1.18
CA ALA A 49 13.26 -4.81 -0.74
C ALA A 49 12.91 -6.18 -0.14
N ILE A 50 11.74 -6.30 0.50
CA ILE A 50 11.22 -7.56 1.06
C ILE A 50 10.60 -8.47 -0.04
N GLY A 51 10.44 -7.96 -1.26
CA GLY A 51 9.96 -8.73 -2.41
C GLY A 51 8.51 -8.44 -2.83
N PHE A 52 7.89 -7.36 -2.31
CA PHE A 52 6.59 -6.91 -2.81
C PHE A 52 6.72 -6.38 -4.24
N LYS A 53 5.79 -6.79 -5.10
CA LYS A 53 5.66 -6.27 -6.47
C LYS A 53 4.74 -5.06 -6.44
N ILE A 54 5.32 -3.87 -6.36
CA ILE A 54 4.58 -2.60 -6.38
C ILE A 54 4.57 -2.07 -7.81
N ALA A 55 3.37 -1.84 -8.35
CA ALA A 55 3.15 -1.09 -9.59
C ALA A 55 2.57 0.27 -9.23
N GLN A 56 3.07 1.34 -9.86
CA GLN A 56 2.71 2.72 -9.60
C GLN A 56 1.90 3.29 -10.77
#